data_AF-A0A434ZYH0-F1
#
_entry.id   AF-A0A434ZYH0-F1
#
_cell.length_a   1.000
_cell.length_b   1.000
_cell.length_c   1.000
_cell.angle_alpha   90.00
_cell.angle_beta   90.00
_cell.angle_gamma   90.00
#
_symmetry.space_group_name_H-M   'P 1'
#
loop_
_entity.id
_entity.type
_entity.pdbx_description
1 polymer ?
#
loop_
_entity_poly.entity_id
_entity_poly.type
_entity_poly.pdbx_seq_one_letter_code
_entity_poly.pdbx_strand_id
1 'polypeptide(L)' 'MWNSIQSAPYGRHLKLAVFDEEGAHALVFPCIKSREGWKNAVTGARVDIRPTHWREWDEEKVQASTGNPLEGSP' A
#
# COMPACT_ATOMS: atom_id res chain seq x y z
N MET A 1 3.56 9.01 -6.02
CA MET A 1 3.73 8.74 -7.48
C MET A 1 3.66 7.23 -7.71
N TRP A 2 3.25 6.77 -8.90
CA TRP A 2 3.23 5.33 -9.24
C TRP A 2 4.55 4.91 -9.88
N ASN A 3 5.02 3.71 -9.54
CA ASN A 3 6.24 3.06 -10.01
C ASN A 3 5.91 1.79 -10.81
N SER A 4 6.79 1.36 -11.71
CA SER A 4 6.63 0.11 -12.46
C SER A 4 6.68 -1.11 -11.55
N ILE A 5 5.80 -2.09 -11.73
CA ILE A 5 5.75 -3.31 -10.90
C ILE A 5 7.07 -4.08 -10.83
N GLN A 6 7.91 -3.96 -11.85
CA GLN A 6 9.21 -4.61 -11.92
C GLN A 6 10.15 -4.13 -10.81
N SER A 7 10.05 -2.86 -10.41
CA SER A 7 10.87 -2.28 -9.33
C SER A 7 10.28 -2.48 -7.92
N ALA A 8 9.14 -3.17 -7.81
CA ALA A 8 8.46 -3.31 -6.53
C ALA A 8 9.33 -4.07 -5.50
N PRO A 9 9.58 -3.47 -4.32
CA PRO A 9 10.39 -4.08 -3.27
C PRO A 9 9.65 -5.25 -2.60
N TYR A 10 10.43 -6.21 -2.10
CA TYR A 10 9.93 -7.31 -1.29
C TYR A 10 9.68 -6.86 0.16
N GLY A 11 8.66 -7.42 0.80
CA GLY A 11 8.43 -7.22 2.24
C GLY A 11 7.89 -5.84 2.65
N ARG A 12 7.52 -4.96 1.72
CA ARG A 12 6.90 -3.65 2.04
C ARG A 12 5.40 -3.65 1.77
N HIS A 13 4.68 -2.80 2.50
CA HIS A 13 3.26 -2.51 2.24
C HIS A 13 3.16 -1.60 1.03
N LEU A 14 2.63 -2.14 -0.07
CA LEU A 14 2.49 -1.43 -1.34
C LEU A 14 1.03 -1.36 -1.73
N LYS A 15 0.62 -0.21 -2.27
CA LYS A 15 -0.62 -0.11 -3.04
C LYS A 15 -0.33 -0.54 -4.47
N LEU A 16 -1.07 -1.51 -4.98
CA LEU A 16 -0.88 -2.03 -6.33
C LEU A 16 -1.96 -1.48 -7.26
N ALA A 17 -1.62 -1.29 -8.53
CA ALA A 17 -2.60 -1.03 -9.58
C ALA A 17 -2.56 -2.16 -10.60
N VAL A 18 -3.72 -2.71 -10.89
CA VAL A 18 -3.96 -3.64 -12.00
C VAL A 18 -4.46 -2.84 -13.20
N PHE A 19 -4.27 -3.39 -14.39
CA PHE A 19 -4.81 -2.80 -15.61
C PHE A 19 -5.67 -3.86 -16.29
N ASP A 20 -6.94 -3.56 -16.44
CA ASP A 20 -7.95 -4.45 -17.02
C ASP A 20 -8.64 -3.74 -18.21
N GLU A 21 -9.73 -4.30 -18.73
CA GLU A 21 -10.42 -3.77 -19.91
C GLU A 21 -10.99 -2.35 -19.70
N GLU A 22 -11.29 -1.99 -18.45
CA GLU A 22 -11.76 -0.66 -18.04
C GLU A 22 -10.63 0.33 -17.73
N GLY A 23 -9.37 -0.13 -17.74
CA GLY A 23 -8.18 0.67 -17.48
C GLY A 23 -7.50 0.35 -16.14
N ALA A 24 -6.82 1.34 -15.57
CA ALA A 24 -6.01 1.16 -14.36
C ALA A 24 -6.86 1.23 -13.08
N HIS A 25 -6.87 0.15 -12.29
CA HIS A 25 -7.55 0.08 -11.00
C HIS A 25 -6.56 -0.16 -9.86
N ALA A 26 -6.56 0.74 -8.88
CA ALA A 26 -5.75 0.59 -7.67
C ALA A 26 -6.46 -0.29 -6.64
N LEU A 27 -5.75 -1.29 -6.10
CA LEU A 27 -6.24 -2.08 -4.99
C LEU A 27 -6.48 -1.19 -3.76
N VAL A 28 -7.56 -1.49 -3.05
CA VAL A 28 -8.00 -0.76 -1.85
C VAL A 28 -7.37 -1.30 -0.56
N PHE A 29 -6.44 -2.25 -0.66
CA PHE A 29 -5.75 -2.85 0.47
C PHE A 29 -4.23 -2.92 0.22
N PRO A 30 -3.41 -2.86 1.29
CA PRO A 30 -1.98 -3.01 1.17
C PRO A 30 -1.62 -4.44 0.77
N CYS A 31 -0.63 -4.57 -0.12
CA CYS A 31 -0.09 -5.84 -0.58
C CYS A 31 1.41 -5.90 -0.36
N ILE A 32 1.92 -7.10 -0.08
CA ILE A 32 3.34 -7.39 0.06
C ILE A 32 3.78 -8.32 -1.05
N LYS A 33 4.89 -7.97 -1.71
CA LYS A 33 5.57 -8.86 -2.64
C LYS A 33 6.31 -9.95 -1.87
N SER A 34 5.98 -11.20 -2.16
CA SER A 34 6.59 -12.41 -1.60
C SER A 34 7.21 -13.27 -2.70
N ARG A 35 7.94 -14.32 -2.32
CA ARG A 35 8.51 -15.29 -3.28
C ARG A 35 7.44 -16.04 -4.08
N GLU A 36 6.26 -16.19 -3.48
CA GLU A 36 5.12 -16.93 -4.04
C GLU A 36 4.12 -16.03 -4.77
N GLY A 37 4.46 -14.76 -4.96
CA GLY A 37 3.56 -13.75 -5.54
C GLY A 37 3.11 -12.70 -4.51
N TRP A 38 1.91 -12.16 -4.71
CA TRP A 38 1.36 -11.09 -3.87
C TRP A 38 0.55 -11.65 -2.71
N LYS A 39 0.68 -11.00 -1.55
CA LYS A 39 -0.09 -11.31 -0.35
C LYS A 39 -0.75 -10.05 0.16
N ASN A 40 -1.98 -10.17 0.66
CA ASN A 40 -2.65 -9.09 1.37
C ASN A 40 -1.87 -8.85 2.67
N ALA A 41 -1.43 -7.62 2.91
CA ALA A 41 -0.62 -7.29 4.08
C ALA A 41 -1.42 -7.37 5.39
N VAL A 42 -2.74 -7.18 5.33
CA VAL A 42 -3.64 -7.19 6.50
C VAL A 42 -4.00 -8.62 6.90
N THR A 43 -4.38 -9.45 5.94
CA THR A 43 -4.89 -10.80 6.22
C THR A 43 -3.83 -11.89 6.04
N GLY A 44 -2.72 -11.60 5.36
CA GLY A 44 -1.71 -12.58 4.97
C GLY A 44 -2.14 -13.51 3.83
N ALA A 45 -3.37 -13.40 3.34
CA ALA A 45 -3.90 -14.24 2.28
C ALA A 45 -3.14 -14.00 0.97
N ARG A 46 -2.89 -15.06 0.18
CA ARG A 46 -2.38 -14.90 -1.19
C ARG A 46 -3.41 -14.19 -2.05
N VAL A 47 -2.94 -13.29 -2.89
CA VAL A 47 -3.74 -12.51 -3.82
C VAL A 47 -3.23 -12.82 -5.21
N ASP A 48 -4.07 -13.46 -6.02
CA ASP A 48 -3.74 -13.79 -7.40
C ASP A 48 -4.12 -12.62 -8.31
N ILE A 49 -3.17 -11.72 -8.54
CA ILE A 49 -3.33 -10.53 -9.36
C ILE A 49 -2.09 -10.29 -10.22
N ARG A 50 -2.29 -9.59 -11.34
CA ARG A 50 -1.22 -9.15 -12.25
C ARG A 50 -1.11 -7.62 -12.25
N PRO A 51 -0.54 -7.02 -11.20
CA PRO A 51 -0.38 -5.57 -11.13
C PRO A 51 0.61 -5.06 -12.17
N THR A 52 0.35 -3.86 -12.69
CA THR A 52 1.21 -3.15 -13.65
C THR A 52 2.06 -2.08 -12.96
N HIS A 53 1.51 -1.46 -11.91
CA HIS A 53 2.18 -0.42 -11.15
C HIS A 53 2.04 -0.63 -9.64
N TRP A 54 2.91 0.01 -8.88
CA TRP A 54 2.86 0.04 -7.44
C TRP A 54 3.17 1.44 -6.91
N ARG A 55 2.79 1.73 -5.68
CA ARG A 55 3.28 2.87 -4.91
C ARG A 55 3.35 2.48 -3.44
N GLU A 56 4.04 3.28 -2.64
CA GLU A 56 4.02 3.07 -1.20
C GLU A 56 2.59 3.19 -0.67
N TRP A 57 2.24 2.29 0.25
CA TRP A 57 0.99 2.39 0.96
C TRP A 57 1.13 3.50 2.00
N ASP A 58 0.60 4.67 1.71
CA ASP A 58 0.54 5.77 2.67
C ASP A 58 -0.44 5.38 3.79
N GLU A 59 0.08 4.93 4.94
CA GLU A 59 -0.69 4.76 6.19
C GLU A 59 -1.12 6.11 6.80
N GLU A 60 -0.91 7.20 6.07
CA GLU A 60 -1.19 8.57 6.45
C GLU A 60 -2.70 8.86 6.37
N LYS A 61 -3.42 8.35 7.38
CA LYS A 61 -4.58 9.00 8.06
C LYS A 61 -4.96 8.30 9.38
N VAL A 62 -4.00 7.72 10.12
CA VAL A 62 -4.18 7.43 11.55
C VAL A 62 -3.20 8.22 12.42
N GLN A 63 -2.67 9.35 11.94
CA GLN A 63 -1.90 10.31 12.76
C GLN A 63 -2.36 11.76 12.57
N ALA A 64 -3.66 11.99 12.40
CA ALA A 64 -4.26 13.32 12.50
C ALA A 64 -5.09 13.48 13.78
N SER A 65 -4.48 13.18 14.93
CA SER A 65 -4.87 13.60 16.29
C SER A 65 -4.04 12.77 17.27
N THR A 66 -2.80 13.13 17.59
CA THR A 66 -2.50 13.82 18.86
C THR A 66 -1.09 14.43 18.78
N GLY A 67 -0.98 15.62 18.20
CA GLY A 67 -0.08 16.65 18.72
C GLY A 67 -1.01 17.69 19.33
N ASN A 68 -0.95 17.98 20.62
CA ASN A 68 -0.03 19.01 21.12
C ASN A 68 0.27 18.80 22.62
N PRO A 69 1.53 18.77 23.07
CA PRO A 69 1.86 19.16 24.44
C PRO A 69 1.92 20.69 24.50
N LEU A 70 1.56 21.27 25.64
CA LEU A 70 1.78 22.65 26.12
C LEU A 70 0.47 23.29 26.60
N GLU A 71 -0.03 22.81 27.74
CA GLU A 71 -0.76 23.71 28.64
C GLU A 71 0.28 24.57 29.36
N GLY A 72 0.26 25.88 29.08
CA GLY A 72 0.91 26.88 29.92
C GLY A 72 0.02 27.17 31.13
N SER A 73 0.57 27.06 32.33
CA SER A 73 0.06 27.70 33.55
C SER A 73 1.04 28.80 33.96
N PRO A 74 0.52 29.99 34.22
CA PRO A 74 0.62 30.55 35.58
C PRO A 74 -0.74 30.85 36.19
#